data_AF-A0A9C7SBX5-F1
#
_entry.id   AF-A0A9C7SBX5-F1
#
_cell.length_a   1.000
_cell.length_b   1.000
_cell.length_c   1.000
_cell.angle_alpha   90.00
_cell.angle_beta   90.00
_cell.angle_gamma   90.00
#
_symmetry.space_group_name_H-M   'P 1'
#
loop_
_entity.id
_entity.type
_entity.pdbx_description
1 polymer ?
#
loop_
_entity_poly.entity_id
_entity_poly.type
_entity_poly.pdbx_seq_one_letter_code
_entity_poly.pdbx_strand_id
1 'polypeptide(L)' 'CQVDEAGRSLLKAAMRQLAMSARAFHRILKLARTIADLEGSERIETHHLAEAIQYRPRRRA' A
#
# COMPACT_ATOMS: atom_id res chain seq x y z
N CYS A 1 -11.65 -1.23 5.14
CA CYS A 1 -10.37 -0.56 5.45
C CYS A 1 -10.52 0.93 5.19
N GLN A 2 -10.68 1.74 6.23
CA GLN A 2 -10.63 3.20 6.09
C GLN A 2 -9.16 3.59 5.93
N VAL A 3 -8.75 3.79 4.68
CA VAL A 3 -7.50 4.46 4.36
C VAL A 3 -7.78 5.95 4.44
N ASP A 4 -6.97 6.67 5.22
CA ASP A 4 -7.12 8.11 5.41
C ASP A 4 -6.98 8.87 4.07
N GLU A 5 -7.49 10.11 3.99
CA GLU A 5 -7.49 10.92 2.78
C GLU A 5 -6.06 11.11 2.21
N ALA A 6 -5.08 11.24 3.11
CA ALA A 6 -3.66 11.28 2.77
C ALA A 6 -3.17 9.97 2.12
N GLY A 7 -3.57 8.82 2.66
CA GLY A 7 -3.24 7.51 2.11
C GLY A 7 -3.88 7.27 0.73
N ARG A 8 -5.12 7.75 0.54
CA ARG A 8 -5.79 7.73 -0.78
C ARG A 8 -5.05 8.59 -1.80
N SER A 9 -4.60 9.78 -1.42
CA SER A 9 -3.85 10.67 -2.30
C SER A 9 -2.50 10.07 -2.71
N LEU A 10 -1.77 9.50 -1.74
CA LEU A 10 -0.50 8.81 -1.98
C LEU A 10 -0.67 7.62 -2.94
N LEU A 11 -1.72 6.81 -2.75
CA LEU A 11 -2.04 5.70 -3.63
C LEU A 11 -2.39 6.18 -5.05
N LYS A 12 -3.14 7.27 -5.19
CA LYS A 12 -3.55 7.81 -6.49
C LYS A 12 -2.33 8.35 -7.26
N ALA A 13 -1.39 8.98 -6.55
CA ALA A 13 -0.11 9.40 -7.11
C ALA A 13 0.74 8.20 -7.54
N ALA A 14 0.87 7.18 -6.68
CA ALA A 14 1.61 5.95 -6.96
C ALA A 14 1.04 5.19 -8.17
N MET A 15 -0.30 5.11 -8.30
CA MET A 15 -0.95 4.49 -9.47
C MET A 15 -0.58 5.18 -10.78
N ARG A 16 -0.51 6.52 -10.79
CA ARG A 16 -0.12 7.31 -11.97
C ARG A 16 1.36 7.15 -12.29
N GLN A 17 2.23 7.20 -11.27
CA GLN A 17 3.68 7.14 -11.45
C GLN A 17 4.19 5.75 -11.84
N LEU A 18 3.62 4.69 -11.27
CA LEU A 18 4.09 3.31 -11.42
C LEU A 18 3.31 2.53 -12.49
N ALA A 19 2.40 3.18 -13.23
CA ALA A 19 1.50 2.55 -14.21
C ALA A 19 0.84 1.27 -13.68
N MET A 20 0.42 1.30 -12.40
CA MET A 20 -0.09 0.12 -11.72
C MET A 20 -1.53 -0.20 -12.12
N SER A 21 -1.81 -1.49 -12.31
CA SER A 21 -3.18 -1.97 -12.45
C SER A 21 -3.94 -1.94 -11.12
N ALA A 22 -5.27 -1.93 -11.18
CA ALA A 22 -6.13 -2.05 -10.00
C ALA A 22 -5.79 -3.30 -9.14
N ARG A 23 -5.32 -4.38 -9.78
CA ARG A 23 -4.87 -5.60 -9.08
C ARG A 23 -3.61 -5.36 -8.26
N ALA A 24 -2.64 -4.61 -8.79
CA ALA A 24 -1.45 -4.23 -8.02
C ALA A 24 -1.83 -3.35 -6.82
N PHE A 25 -2.76 -2.41 -7.01
CA PHE A 25 -3.30 -1.58 -5.93
C PHE A 25 -3.91 -2.41 -4.79
N HIS A 26 -4.76 -3.38 -5.11
CA HIS A 26 -5.33 -4.28 -4.08
C HIS A 26 -4.27 -5.09 -3.33
N ARG A 27 -3.17 -5.48 -4.00
CA ARG A 27 -2.05 -6.16 -3.32
C ARG A 27 -1.34 -5.22 -2.35
N ILE A 28 -1.06 -3.99 -2.76
CA ILE A 28 -0.44 -2.98 -1.88
C ILE A 28 -1.33 -2.74 -0.66
N LEU A 29 -2.64 -2.58 -0.83
CA LEU A 29 -3.56 -2.41 0.30
C LEU A 29 -3.53 -3.58 1.28
N LYS A 30 -3.52 -4.82 0.77
CA LYS A 30 -3.38 -6.00 1.63
C LYS A 30 -2.06 -6.01 2.37
N LEU A 31 -0.97 -5.65 1.69
CA LEU A 31 0.38 -5.67 2.25
C LEU A 31 0.56 -4.57 3.29
N ALA A 32 0.06 -3.36 3.02
CA ALA A 32 0.00 -2.26 3.99
C ALA A 32 -0.84 -2.64 5.21
N ARG A 33 -1.94 -3.40 5.02
CA ARG A 33 -2.71 -3.91 6.16
C ARG A 33 -1.92 -4.92 6.98
N THR A 34 -1.21 -5.84 6.33
CA THR A 34 -0.33 -6.79 7.03
C THR A 34 0.77 -6.08 7.81
N ILE A 35 1.39 -5.04 7.26
CA ILE A 35 2.40 -4.25 7.97
C ILE A 35 1.76 -3.56 9.19
N ALA A 36 0.60 -2.93 9.02
CA ALA A 36 -0.13 -2.31 10.13
C ALA A 36 -0.48 -3.32 11.24
N ASP A 37 -0.94 -4.52 10.86
CA ASP A 37 -1.24 -5.59 11.81
C ASP A 37 0.03 -6.09 12.54
N LEU A 38 1.20 -6.11 11.86
CA LEU A 38 2.49 -6.47 12.47
C LEU A 38 3.00 -5.40 13.45
N GLU A 39 2.72 -4.12 13.17
CA GLU A 39 3.05 -3.01 14.08
C GLU A 39 2.02 -2.83 15.21
N GLY A 40 0.93 -3.61 15.20
CA GLY A 40 -0.16 -3.47 16.17
C GLY A 40 -1.01 -2.22 15.97
N SER A 41 -0.95 -1.60 14.78
CA SER A 41 -1.75 -0.42 14.45
C SER A 41 -3.14 -0.83 13.95
N GLU A 42 -4.18 -0.33 14.60
CA GLU A 42 -5.56 -0.58 14.19
C GLU A 42 -5.88 0.04 12.82
N ARG A 43 -5.16 1.10 12.43
CA ARG A 43 -5.40 1.90 11.23
C ARG A 43 -4.22 1.81 10.27
N ILE A 44 -4.52 1.84 8.97
CA ILE A 44 -3.48 1.91 7.95
C ILE A 44 -3.02 3.37 7.85
N GLU A 45 -1.89 3.65 8.48
CA GLU A 45 -1.16 4.91 8.34
C GLU A 45 -0.36 5.01 7.03
N THR A 46 0.12 6.22 6.73
CA THR A 46 0.85 6.55 5.51
C THR A 46 2.19 5.82 5.40
N HIS A 47 2.89 5.54 6.50
CA HIS A 47 4.15 4.79 6.46
C HIS A 47 3.95 3.33 6.05
N HIS A 48 2.89 2.66 6.53
CA HIS A 48 2.57 1.30 6.08
C HIS A 48 2.32 1.23 4.57
N LEU A 49 1.68 2.27 4.01
CA LEU A 49 1.46 2.39 2.56
C LEU A 49 2.76 2.63 1.80
N ALA A 50 3.61 3.52 2.30
CA ALA A 50 4.90 3.80 1.69
C ALA A 50 5.80 2.56 1.66
N GLU A 51 5.81 1.79 2.75
CA GLU A 51 6.56 0.54 2.84
C GLU A 51 5.97 -0.53 1.93
N ALA A 52 4.64 -0.66 1.88
CA ALA A 52 3.97 -1.59 0.96
C ALA A 52 4.20 -1.26 -0.53
N ILE A 53 4.33 0.02 -0.88
CA ILE A 53 4.68 0.47 -2.24
C ILE A 53 6.13 0.13 -2.58
N GLN A 54 7.04 0.32 -1.63
CA GLN A 54 8.45 -0.04 -1.78
C GLN A 54 8.66 -1.56 -1.78
N TYR A 55 7.75 -2.30 -1.17
CA TYR A 55 7.75 -3.76 -1.17
C TYR A 55 7.45 -4.29 -2.57
N ARG A 56 8.49 -4.35 -3.40
CA ARG A 56 8.45 -4.94 -4.72
C ARG A 56 8.66 -6.45 -4.52
N PRO A 57 7.62 -7.30 -4.58
CA PRO A 57 7.83 -8.73 -4.49
C PRO A 57 8.72 -9.09 -5.68
N ARG A 58 9.94 -9.57 -5.39
CA ARG A 58 10.80 -10.18 -6.40
C ARG A 58 9.92 -11.20 -7.12
N ARG A 59 9.59 -10.93 -8.37
CA ARG A 59 8.94 -11.89 -9.24
C ARG A 59 9.91 -13.07 -9.23
N ARG A 60 9.55 -14.18 -8.57
CA ARG A 60 10.31 -15.43 -8.74
C ARG A 60 10.30 -15.66 -10.26
N ALA A 61 11.50 -15.55 -10.83
CA ALA A 61 11.76 -15.93 -12.20
C ALA A 61 11.48 -17.43 -12.34
#